data_AF-K7LLF9-F1
#
_entry.id   AF-K7LLF9-F1
#
_cell.length_a   1.000
_cell.length_b   1.000
_cell.length_c   1.000
_cell.angle_alpha   90.00
_cell.angle_beta   90.00
_cell.angle_gamma   90.00
#
_symmetry.space_group_name_H-M   'P 1'
#
loop_
_entity.id
_entity.type
_entity.pdbx_description
1 polymer ?
#
loop_
_entity_poly.entity_id
_entity_poly.type
_entity_poly.pdbx_seq_one_letter_code
_entity_poly.pdbx_strand_id
1 'polypeptide(L)'
;MRQGTYHIICSSFSVFIYSGYALSSVEGRVVMEFFDLSEASQAKIYAFKCHRKSEAGRDIVYPVNAIAFHPIYGTFATGVCDGCVNVWDGNN
;
A
#
# COMPACT_ATOMS: atom_id res chain seq x y z
N MET A 1 20.30 5.35 14.94
CA MET A 1 19.15 4.90 14.12
C MET A 1 17.92 5.61 14.67
N ARG A 2 17.35 6.58 13.94
CA ARG A 2 16.13 7.27 14.36
C ARG A 2 14.95 6.54 13.73
N GLN A 3 14.12 5.89 14.53
CA GLN A 3 12.78 5.47 14.10
C GLN A 3 11.99 6.75 13.84
N GLY A 4 11.79 7.09 12.56
CA GLY A 4 10.86 8.13 12.16
C GLY A 4 9.46 7.51 12.13
N THR A 5 8.60 7.90 13.06
CA THR A 5 7.17 7.59 12.97
C THR A 5 6.61 8.35 11.78
N TYR A 6 6.48 7.68 10.64
CA TYR A 6 5.81 8.25 9.47
C TYR A 6 4.30 8.24 9.75
N HIS A 7 3.73 9.41 10.03
CA HIS A 7 2.28 9.57 10.07
C HIS A 7 1.76 9.43 8.63
N ILE A 8 1.42 8.21 8.24
CA ILE A 8 0.71 7.94 6.99
C ILE A 8 -0.70 8.52 7.16
N ILE A 9 -0.99 9.64 6.48
CA ILE A 9 -2.37 10.11 6.34
C ILE A 9 -3.08 9.07 5.48
N CYS A 10 -3.81 8.18 6.14
CA CYS A 10 -4.46 7.05 5.53
C CYS A 10 -5.62 7.54 4.64
N SER A 11 -5.49 7.40 3.32
CA SER A 11 -6.59 7.68 2.39
C SER A 11 -7.50 6.48 2.18
N SER A 12 -7.03 5.26 2.48
CA SER A 12 -7.86 4.05 2.54
C SER A 12 -7.21 2.92 3.35
N PHE A 13 -8.05 2.10 4.00
CA PHE A 13 -7.66 0.93 4.79
C PHE A 13 -8.39 -0.32 4.26
N SER A 14 -7.67 -1.43 4.11
CA SER A 14 -8.27 -2.73 3.79
C SER A 14 -7.56 -3.85 4.52
N VAL A 15 -8.31 -4.79 5.08
CA VAL A 15 -7.78 -6.03 5.67
C VAL A 15 -7.38 -6.99 4.54
N PHE A 16 -6.26 -7.70 4.70
CA PHE A 16 -5.86 -8.75 3.75
C PHE A 16 -5.65 -10.10 4.42
N ILE A 17 -6.23 -11.13 3.80
CA ILE A 17 -6.04 -12.59 4.04
C ILE A 17 -5.87 -13.03 5.51
N TYR A 18 -6.59 -12.42 6.45
CA TYR A 18 -6.63 -12.78 7.89
C TYR A 18 -5.29 -12.70 8.67
N SER A 19 -4.21 -12.21 8.06
CA SER A 19 -2.88 -12.11 8.69
C SER A 19 -2.37 -10.67 8.83
N GLY A 20 -3.04 -9.71 8.19
CA GLY A 20 -2.63 -8.31 8.24
C GLY A 20 -3.61 -7.34 7.57
N TYR A 21 -3.12 -6.13 7.31
CA TYR A 21 -3.84 -5.08 6.62
C TYR A 21 -2.92 -4.26 5.70
N ALA A 22 -3.55 -3.63 4.71
CA ALA A 22 -2.92 -2.65 3.84
C ALA A 22 -3.40 -1.25 4.20
N LEU A 23 -2.45 -0.32 4.28
CA LEU A 23 -2.70 1.11 4.42
C LEU A 23 -2.22 1.83 3.17
N SER A 24 -2.97 2.84 2.74
CA SER A 24 -2.53 3.71 1.66
C SER A 24 -2.39 5.16 2.06
N SER A 25 -1.60 5.93 1.31
CA SER A 25 -1.40 7.36 1.56
C SER A 25 -1.81 8.26 0.40
N VAL A 26 -2.00 9.54 0.72
CA VAL A 26 -2.17 10.62 -0.27
C VAL A 26 -0.95 10.82 -1.18
N GLU A 27 0.21 10.27 -0.82
CA GLU A 27 1.45 10.32 -1.61
C GLU A 27 1.68 9.07 -2.48
N GLY A 28 0.63 8.31 -2.81
CA GLY A 28 0.77 7.17 -3.72
C GLY A 28 1.66 6.05 -3.16
N ARG A 29 1.46 5.72 -1.89
CA ARG A 29 2.16 4.61 -1.23
C ARG A 29 1.16 3.64 -0.65
N VAL A 30 1.53 2.37 -0.65
CA VAL A 30 0.83 1.31 0.08
C VAL A 30 1.83 0.62 0.99
N VAL A 31 1.40 0.36 2.22
CA VAL A 31 2.15 -0.37 3.24
C VAL A 31 1.38 -1.63 3.61
N MET A 32 2.10 -2.75 3.72
CA MET A 32 1.58 -4.03 4.16
C MET A 32 2.05 -4.28 5.59
N GLU A 33 1.11 -4.33 6.52
CA GLU A 33 1.38 -4.59 7.95
C GLU A 33 0.74 -5.91 8.39
N PHE A 34 1.41 -6.58 9.33
CA PHE A 34 0.97 -7.86 9.87
C PHE A 34 0.47 -7.69 11.30
N PHE A 35 -0.57 -8.46 11.67
CA PHE A 35 -1.10 -8.43 13.03
C PHE A 35 -0.17 -9.06 14.06
N ASP A 36 0.66 -10.03 13.67
CA ASP A 36 1.66 -10.63 14.55
C ASP A 36 2.78 -9.63 14.84
N LEU A 37 2.97 -9.33 16.14
CA LEU A 37 3.94 -8.37 16.66
C LEU A 37 5.34 -8.97 16.88
N SER A 38 5.55 -10.25 16.56
CA SER A 38 6.87 -10.87 16.61
C SER A 38 7.88 -10.14 15.72
N GLU A 39 9.14 -10.05 16.13
CA GLU A 39 10.19 -9.41 15.32
C GLU A 39 10.28 -10.02 13.91
N ALA A 40 10.08 -11.34 13.80
CA ALA A 40 10.09 -12.06 12.53
C ALA A 40 8.94 -11.65 11.60
N SER A 41 7.76 -11.35 12.14
CA SER A 41 6.62 -10.85 11.37
C SER A 41 6.78 -9.38 11.00
N GLN A 42 7.21 -8.55 11.95
CA GLN A 42 7.43 -7.11 11.72
C GLN A 42 8.55 -6.85 10.71
N ALA A 43 9.56 -7.73 10.63
CA ALA A 43 10.61 -7.65 9.60
C ALA A 43 10.09 -7.86 8.17
N LYS A 44 8.87 -8.40 7.98
CA LYS A 44 8.24 -8.60 6.67
C LYS A 44 7.41 -7.40 6.23
N ILE A 45 7.23 -6.38 7.08
CA ILE A 45 6.50 -5.17 6.71
C ILE A 45 7.24 -4.48 5.57
N TYR A 46 6.51 -4.17 4.50
CA TYR A 46 7.06 -3.48 3.35
C TYR A 46 6.11 -2.39 2.86
N ALA A 47 6.71 -1.38 2.23
CA ALA A 47 6.01 -0.28 1.62
C ALA A 47 6.48 -0.12 0.17
N PHE A 48 5.55 0.10 -0.74
CA PHE A 48 5.88 0.34 -2.15
C PHE A 48 5.19 1.59 -2.66
N LYS A 49 5.76 2.14 -3.74
CA LYS A 49 5.22 3.29 -4.45
C LYS A 49 4.37 2.77 -5.59
N CYS A 50 3.19 3.31 -5.69
CA CYS A 50 2.18 2.93 -6.67
C CYS A 50 1.59 4.26 -7.14
N HIS A 51 1.46 4.48 -8.45
CA HIS A 51 0.88 5.73 -9.03
C HIS A 51 1.83 6.93 -9.12
N ARG A 52 2.99 6.69 -9.74
CA ARG A 52 3.85 7.75 -10.27
C ARG A 52 3.72 7.83 -11.77
N LYS A 53 3.49 9.03 -12.28
CA LYS A 53 3.53 9.30 -13.71
C LYS A 53 4.57 10.38 -13.96
N SER A 54 5.51 10.11 -14.86
CA SER A 54 6.45 11.13 -15.30
C SER A 54 5.82 11.86 -16.50
N GLU A 55 5.45 13.12 -16.31
CA GLU A 55 4.89 13.96 -17.37
C GLU A 55 5.67 15.26 -17.46
N ALA A 56 6.13 15.61 -18.66
CA ALA A 56 6.87 16.84 -18.92
C ALA A 56 8.04 17.11 -17.94
N GLY A 57 8.79 16.05 -17.59
CA GLY A 57 9.94 16.14 -16.68
C GLY A 57 9.58 16.31 -15.20
N ARG A 58 8.32 16.14 -14.82
CA ARG A 58 7.85 16.17 -13.43
C ARG A 58 7.25 14.83 -13.04
N ASP A 59 7.60 14.36 -11.84
CA ASP A 59 6.97 13.20 -11.22
C ASP A 59 5.67 13.63 -10.55
N ILE A 60 4.56 13.21 -11.13
CA ILE A 60 3.23 13.40 -10.57
C ILE A 60 2.88 12.18 -9.72
N VAL A 61 2.42 12.44 -8.50
CA VAL A 61 2.03 11.44 -7.53
C VAL A 61 0.54 11.59 -7.25
N TYR A 62 -0.18 10.48 -7.29
CA TYR A 62 -1.62 10.46 -7.06
C TYR A 62 -1.97 9.73 -5.75
N PRO A 63 -2.96 10.23 -4.99
CA PRO A 63 -3.51 9.51 -3.85
C PRO A 63 -4.08 8.14 -4.24
N VAL A 64 -3.88 7.16 -3.36
CA VAL A 64 -4.55 5.85 -3.43
C VAL A 64 -5.80 5.91 -2.55
N ASN A 65 -6.98 5.85 -3.16
CA ASN A 65 -8.25 6.03 -2.45
C ASN A 65 -8.97 4.71 -2.14
N ALA A 66 -8.55 3.62 -2.77
CA ALA A 66 -9.18 2.32 -2.57
C ALA A 66 -8.14 1.21 -2.64
N ILE A 67 -8.31 0.20 -1.79
CA ILE A 67 -7.59 -1.06 -1.82
C ILE A 67 -8.62 -2.17 -1.69
N ALA A 68 -8.53 -3.21 -2.52
CA ALA A 68 -9.41 -4.37 -2.43
C ALA A 68 -8.63 -5.67 -2.70
N PHE A 69 -8.76 -6.64 -1.80
CA PHE A 69 -8.09 -7.94 -1.92
C PHE A 69 -8.99 -8.96 -2.61
N HIS A 70 -8.41 -9.75 -3.50
CA HIS A 70 -9.07 -10.92 -4.06
C HIS A 70 -9.10 -12.03 -3.00
N PRO A 71 -10.27 -12.55 -2.62
CA PRO A 71 -10.42 -13.43 -1.45
C PRO A 71 -9.70 -14.78 -1.61
N ILE A 72 -9.39 -15.20 -2.83
CA ILE A 72 -8.84 -16.53 -3.13
C ILE A 72 -7.34 -16.47 -3.49
N TYR A 73 -6.90 -15.41 -4.16
CA TYR A 73 -5.59 -15.42 -4.84
C TYR A 73 -4.51 -14.63 -4.09
N GLY A 74 -4.88 -13.90 -3.04
CA GLY A 74 -3.93 -13.02 -2.34
C GLY A 74 -3.46 -11.81 -3.15
N THR A 75 -3.91 -11.66 -4.39
CA THR A 75 -3.73 -10.46 -5.20
C THR A 75 -4.64 -9.33 -4.70
N PHE A 76 -4.29 -8.10 -5.02
CA PHE A 76 -5.12 -6.94 -4.67
C PHE A 76 -5.06 -5.84 -5.72
N ALA A 77 -6.08 -5.01 -5.71
CA ALA A 77 -6.20 -3.86 -6.60
C ALA A 77 -6.10 -2.55 -5.80
N THR A 78 -5.46 -1.55 -6.38
CA THR A 78 -5.43 -0.17 -5.87
C THR A 78 -6.15 0.77 -6.84
N GLY A 79 -7.10 1.55 -6.32
CA GLY A 79 -7.83 2.58 -7.06
C GLY A 79 -7.32 3.98 -6.74
N VAL A 80 -7.25 4.83 -7.77
CA VAL A 80 -6.38 6.00 -7.80
C VAL A 80 -7.10 7.23 -8.32
N CYS A 81 -6.71 8.42 -7.86
CA CYS A 81 -7.24 9.69 -8.36
C CYS A 81 -6.99 9.97 -9.85
N ASP A 82 -6.02 9.30 -10.49
CA ASP A 82 -5.75 9.46 -11.93
C ASP A 82 -6.69 8.64 -12.82
N GLY A 83 -7.64 7.92 -12.22
CA GLY A 83 -8.59 7.06 -12.92
C GLY A 83 -8.04 5.68 -13.28
N CYS A 84 -6.82 5.33 -12.86
CA CYS A 84 -6.26 4.00 -13.07
C CYS A 84 -6.62 3.03 -11.94
N VAL A 85 -6.60 1.73 -12.27
CA VAL A 85 -6.61 0.62 -11.30
C VAL A 85 -5.39 -0.24 -11.57
N ASN A 86 -4.55 -0.45 -10.56
CA ASN A 86 -3.39 -1.34 -10.66
C ASN A 86 -3.63 -2.61 -9.84
N VAL A 87 -3.23 -3.75 -10.37
CA VAL A 87 -3.32 -5.06 -9.69
C VAL A 87 -1.92 -5.51 -9.28
N TRP A 88 -1.81 -6.02 -8.07
CA TRP A 88 -0.57 -6.40 -7.41
C TRP A 88 -0.64 -7.83 -6.92
N ASP A 89 0.52 -8.49 -6.88
CA ASP A 89 0.72 -9.74 -6.16
C ASP A 89 1.09 -9.45 -4.71
N GLY A 90 0.35 -10.03 -3.76
CA GLY A 90 0.53 -9.82 -2.32
C GLY A 90 1.61 -10.68 -1.66
N ASN A 91 2.27 -11.58 -2.40
CA ASN A 91 3.25 -12.55 -1.87
C ASN A 91 4.73 -12.20 -2.09
N ASN A 92 5.06 -10.95 -2.41
CA ASN A 92 6.45 -10.54 -2.71
C ASN A 92 7.29 -10.29 -1.45
#